data_AF-A0A0M8VPC5-F1
#
_entry.id   AF-A0A0M8VPC5-F1
#
_cell.length_a   1.000
_cell.length_b   1.000
_cell.length_c   1.000
_cell.angle_alpha   90.00
_cell.angle_beta   90.00
_cell.angle_gamma   90.00
#
_symmetry.space_group_name_H-M   'P 1'
#
loop_
_entity.id
_entity.type
_entity.pdbx_description
1 polymer ?
#
loop_
_entity_poly.entity_id
_entity_poly.type
_entity_poly.pdbx_seq_one_letter_code
_entity_poly.pdbx_strand_id
1 'polypeptide(L)'
;MGAASWIGGSQQDDGEGRTDRQEAVAERGRSVMPFDLEETTHHFTPTDTGGIQDVIADQPDDAKQVGPIRTHLKQEAKAFGQGDFGDPAQIHGDSMPGLAALEEGYERIDVRYNERTDGATLTYTTDEPALIDALHDWFAAQLSDHGDHAESGH
;
A
#
# COMPACT_ATOMS: atom_id res chain seq x y z
N MET A 1 -9.25 -54.10 -37.77
CA MET A 1 -9.15 -52.65 -37.97
C MET A 1 -10.51 -52.04 -37.66
N GLY A 2 -10.61 -51.25 -36.57
CA GLY A 2 -11.81 -50.46 -36.28
C GLY A 2 -12.18 -50.36 -34.79
N ALA A 3 -12.17 -49.11 -34.31
CA ALA A 3 -13.01 -48.48 -33.28
C ALA A 3 -12.42 -48.08 -31.91
N ALA A 4 -12.75 -46.81 -31.57
CA ALA A 4 -12.85 -46.11 -30.27
C ALA A 4 -11.56 -45.71 -29.54
N SER A 5 -11.44 -44.61 -28.79
CA SER A 5 -12.09 -43.30 -28.56
C SER A 5 -11.32 -42.65 -27.37
N TRP A 6 -11.66 -41.41 -26.97
CA TRP A 6 -11.37 -40.69 -25.70
C TRP A 6 -10.14 -39.76 -25.71
N ILE A 7 -10.29 -38.42 -25.73
CA ILE A 7 -10.73 -37.42 -24.69
C ILE A 7 -9.57 -36.94 -23.78
N GLY A 8 -9.51 -35.61 -23.61
CA GLY A 8 -8.83 -34.91 -22.51
C GLY A 8 -7.60 -34.13 -23.01
N GLY A 9 -7.59 -32.81 -23.15
CA GLY A 9 -8.35 -31.81 -22.42
C GLY A 9 -7.76 -31.61 -21.04
N SER A 10 -6.80 -30.69 -20.93
CA SER A 10 -6.57 -29.90 -19.72
C SER A 10 -5.55 -28.81 -20.04
N GLN A 11 -6.09 -27.65 -20.37
CA GLN A 11 -5.57 -26.36 -19.92
C GLN A 11 -5.12 -26.53 -18.47
N GLN A 12 -3.84 -26.29 -18.19
CA GLN A 12 -3.34 -26.04 -16.85
C GLN A 12 -2.44 -24.82 -16.99
N ASP A 13 -3.08 -23.65 -16.87
CA ASP A 13 -2.41 -22.38 -16.63
C ASP A 13 -2.63 -22.12 -15.14
N ASP A 14 -1.75 -22.71 -14.33
CA ASP A 14 -1.73 -22.58 -12.88
C ASP A 14 -0.59 -21.61 -12.53
N GLY A 15 -0.92 -20.37 -12.16
CA GLY A 15 0.02 -19.41 -11.59
C GLY A 15 -0.32 -17.94 -11.89
N GLU A 16 -1.20 -17.32 -11.10
CA GLU A 16 -1.38 -15.87 -11.13
C GLU A 16 -0.12 -15.20 -10.53
N GLY A 17 0.88 -14.97 -11.37
CA GLY A 17 2.04 -14.14 -11.04
C GLY A 17 1.65 -12.66 -10.93
N ARG A 18 2.51 -11.85 -10.30
CA ARG A 18 2.37 -10.39 -10.24
C ARG A 18 2.11 -9.83 -11.63
N THR A 19 1.19 -8.88 -11.72
CA THR A 19 0.96 -8.14 -12.97
C THR A 19 2.17 -7.27 -13.30
N ASP A 20 2.37 -6.91 -14.58
CA ASP A 20 3.41 -5.95 -15.00
C ASP A 20 3.38 -4.65 -14.18
N ARG A 21 2.18 -4.22 -13.75
CA ARG A 21 2.00 -3.04 -12.90
C ARG A 21 2.56 -3.25 -11.49
N GLN A 22 2.25 -4.40 -10.88
CA GLN A 22 2.75 -4.75 -9.54
C GLN A 22 4.27 -4.97 -9.55
N GLU A 23 4.83 -5.56 -10.60
CA GLU A 23 6.29 -5.69 -10.75
C GLU A 23 6.97 -4.32 -10.84
N ALA A 24 6.41 -3.39 -11.63
CA ALA A 24 6.95 -2.04 -11.75
C ALA A 24 6.85 -1.26 -10.44
N VAL A 25 5.76 -1.41 -9.69
CA VAL A 25 5.58 -0.82 -8.35
C VAL A 25 6.61 -1.38 -7.38
N ALA A 26 6.78 -2.71 -7.33
CA ALA A 26 7.78 -3.34 -6.47
C ALA A 26 9.20 -2.86 -6.80
N GLU A 27 9.55 -2.73 -8.08
CA GLU A 27 10.87 -2.23 -8.50
C GLU A 27 11.11 -0.78 -8.09
N ARG A 28 10.14 0.11 -8.30
CA ARG A 28 10.25 1.52 -7.86
C ARG A 28 10.29 1.63 -6.33
N GLY A 29 9.47 0.82 -5.67
CA GLY A 29 9.35 0.75 -4.22
C GLY A 29 10.70 0.53 -3.53
N ARG A 30 11.59 -0.29 -4.09
CA ARG A 30 12.93 -0.55 -3.54
C ARG A 30 13.81 0.69 -3.34
N SER A 31 13.56 1.76 -4.09
CA SER A 31 14.31 3.03 -3.97
C SER A 31 13.67 4.01 -2.98
N VAL A 32 12.38 3.84 -2.68
CA VAL A 32 11.57 4.77 -1.87
C VAL A 32 11.30 4.21 -0.47
N MET A 33 10.95 2.92 -0.39
CA MET A 33 10.71 2.18 0.85
C MET A 33 12.01 1.47 1.25
N PRO A 34 12.70 1.92 2.33
CA PRO A 34 13.99 1.38 2.73
C PRO A 34 13.90 0.07 3.53
N PHE A 35 12.95 -0.80 3.17
CA PHE A 35 12.68 -2.11 3.76
C PHE A 35 12.27 -3.10 2.65
N ASP A 36 12.31 -4.41 2.94
CA ASP A 36 12.01 -5.45 1.95
C ASP A 36 10.50 -5.69 1.88
N LEU A 37 9.91 -5.45 0.72
CA LEU A 37 8.49 -5.71 0.47
C LEU A 37 8.12 -7.19 0.58
N GLU A 38 9.07 -8.11 0.40
CA GLU A 38 8.81 -9.56 0.57
C GLU A 38 8.86 -10.01 2.04
N GLU A 39 9.26 -9.12 2.97
CA GLU A 39 9.34 -9.40 4.42
C GLU A 39 8.48 -8.43 5.24
N THR A 40 7.63 -7.65 4.57
CA THR A 40 6.78 -6.64 5.17
C THR A 40 5.40 -6.63 4.53
N THR A 41 4.40 -6.24 5.33
CA THR A 41 3.02 -6.14 4.88
C THR A 41 2.49 -4.73 5.14
N HIS A 42 1.88 -4.13 4.12
CA HIS A 42 1.10 -2.89 4.27
C HIS A 42 -0.36 -3.24 4.57
N HIS A 43 -0.93 -2.63 5.60
CA HIS A 43 -2.36 -2.72 5.86
C HIS A 43 -3.00 -1.36 5.67
N PHE A 44 -4.03 -1.30 4.83
CA PHE A 44 -4.82 -0.09 4.62
C PHE A 44 -6.25 -0.33 5.13
N THR A 45 -6.67 0.47 6.11
CA THR A 45 -7.97 0.34 6.77
C THR A 45 -8.75 1.65 6.62
N PRO A 46 -9.76 1.70 5.74
CA PRO A 46 -10.71 2.80 5.70
C PRO A 46 -11.43 2.95 7.05
N THR A 47 -11.68 4.20 7.48
CA THR A 47 -12.50 4.50 8.66
C THR A 47 -13.55 5.54 8.32
N ASP A 48 -14.59 5.68 9.15
CA ASP A 48 -15.66 6.68 8.97
C ASP A 48 -15.16 8.14 8.98
N THR A 49 -13.95 8.38 9.49
CA THR A 49 -13.35 9.72 9.60
C THR A 49 -12.04 9.87 8.83
N GLY A 50 -11.71 8.92 7.94
CA GLY A 50 -10.45 8.91 7.18
C GLY A 50 -9.92 7.50 6.99
N GLY A 51 -8.74 7.20 7.53
CA GLY A 51 -8.12 5.89 7.36
C GLY A 51 -6.89 5.64 8.24
N ILE A 52 -6.50 4.37 8.34
CA ILE A 52 -5.29 3.90 9.03
C ILE A 52 -4.42 3.14 8.02
N GLN A 53 -3.13 3.48 7.99
CA GLN A 53 -2.09 2.74 7.29
C GLN A 53 -1.17 2.13 8.34
N ASP A 54 -1.04 0.81 8.37
CA ASP A 54 0.03 0.13 9.08
C ASP A 54 1.06 -0.38 8.08
N VAL A 55 2.33 -0.33 8.45
CA VAL A 55 3.37 -1.09 7.77
C VAL A 55 4.09 -1.88 8.84
N ILE A 56 4.12 -3.20 8.68
CA ILE A 56 4.67 -4.11 9.68
C ILE A 56 5.67 -5.07 9.05
N ALA A 57 6.63 -5.52 9.85
CA ALA A 57 7.50 -6.63 9.50
C ALA A 57 6.76 -7.95 9.73
N ASP A 58 6.88 -8.89 8.80
CA ASP A 58 6.27 -10.22 8.92
C ASP A 58 6.88 -11.02 10.08
N GLN A 59 8.13 -10.70 10.43
CA GLN A 59 8.79 -11.13 11.66
C GLN A 59 8.91 -9.94 12.61
N PRO A 60 8.10 -9.88 13.69
CA PRO A 60 7.99 -8.70 14.56
C PRO A 60 9.29 -8.20 15.21
N ASP A 61 10.29 -9.08 15.36
CA ASP A 61 11.58 -8.76 15.97
C ASP A 61 12.70 -8.51 14.94
N ASP A 62 12.39 -8.50 13.64
CA ASP A 62 13.39 -8.22 12.61
C ASP A 62 13.72 -6.72 12.56
N ALA A 63 14.77 -6.35 13.30
CA ALA A 63 15.28 -5.00 13.35
C ALA A 63 15.73 -4.44 11.98
N LYS A 64 15.99 -5.28 10.98
CA LYS A 64 16.31 -4.82 9.61
C LYS A 64 15.09 -4.27 8.89
N GLN A 65 13.89 -4.70 9.26
CA GLN A 65 12.63 -4.22 8.70
C GLN A 65 12.00 -3.16 9.61
N VAL A 66 11.87 -3.46 10.91
CA VAL A 66 11.17 -2.60 11.88
C VAL A 66 11.77 -1.19 11.98
N GLY A 67 13.10 -1.08 12.06
CA GLY A 67 13.78 0.20 12.19
C GLY A 67 13.56 1.13 10.98
N PRO A 68 13.80 0.64 9.74
CA PRO A 68 13.50 1.39 8.53
C PRO A 68 12.02 1.73 8.34
N ILE A 69 11.09 0.81 8.62
CA ILE A 69 9.64 1.08 8.58
C ILE A 69 9.29 2.30 9.45
N ARG A 70 9.68 2.29 10.72
CA ARG A 70 9.41 3.40 11.65
C ARG A 70 10.01 4.71 11.17
N THR A 71 11.22 4.65 10.61
CA THR A 71 11.90 5.83 10.08
C THR A 71 11.17 6.40 8.87
N HIS A 72 10.75 5.54 7.94
CA HIS A 72 10.03 5.90 6.73
C HIS A 72 8.67 6.52 7.06
N LEU A 73 7.81 5.84 7.82
CA LEU A 73 6.48 6.36 8.17
C LEU A 73 6.55 7.68 8.95
N LYS A 74 7.60 7.89 9.76
CA LYS A 74 7.80 9.17 10.43
C LYS A 74 8.15 10.30 9.46
N GLN A 75 8.86 10.00 8.38
CA GLN A 75 9.14 10.96 7.31
C GLN A 75 7.86 11.25 6.51
N GLU A 76 7.13 10.22 6.13
CA GLU A 76 5.83 10.34 5.45
C GLU A 76 4.84 11.18 6.24
N ALA A 77 4.67 10.93 7.55
CA ALA A 77 3.78 11.73 8.40
C ALA A 77 4.10 13.24 8.33
N LYS A 78 5.39 13.59 8.29
CA LYS A 78 5.82 14.97 8.16
C LYS A 78 5.56 15.54 6.76
N ALA A 79 5.83 14.75 5.72
CA ALA A 79 5.65 15.15 4.33
C ALA A 79 4.16 15.33 3.99
N PHE A 80 3.32 14.35 4.33
CA PHE A 80 1.88 14.37 4.08
C PHE A 80 1.19 15.50 4.87
N GLY A 81 1.64 15.77 6.10
CA GLY A 81 1.18 16.93 6.87
C GLY A 81 1.55 18.29 6.26
N GLN A 82 2.35 18.31 5.19
CA GLN A 82 2.74 19.48 4.40
C GLN A 82 2.24 19.40 2.94
N GLY A 83 1.40 18.41 2.62
CA GLY A 83 0.87 18.17 1.28
C GLY A 83 1.87 17.56 0.31
N ASP A 84 3.02 17.09 0.80
CA ASP A 84 4.04 16.44 0.00
C ASP A 84 3.81 14.93 -0.05
N PHE A 85 3.12 14.45 -1.09
CA PHE A 85 2.91 13.04 -1.38
C PHE A 85 3.85 12.53 -2.49
N GLY A 86 5.02 13.15 -2.63
CA GLY A 86 5.98 12.82 -3.69
C GLY A 86 6.51 11.38 -3.66
N ASP A 87 6.64 10.77 -2.48
CA ASP A 87 7.05 9.36 -2.35
C ASP A 87 6.00 8.41 -2.95
N PRO A 88 4.71 8.48 -2.56
CA PRO A 88 3.63 7.77 -3.26
C PRO A 88 3.60 8.02 -4.77
N ALA A 89 3.72 9.28 -5.20
CA ALA A 89 3.69 9.64 -6.62
C ALA A 89 4.85 8.99 -7.41
N GLN A 90 6.04 8.88 -6.83
CA GLN A 90 7.19 8.22 -7.46
C GLN A 90 6.98 6.72 -7.68
N ILE A 91 6.26 6.05 -6.76
CA ILE A 91 5.99 4.62 -6.86
C ILE A 91 4.82 4.36 -7.83
N HIS A 92 3.71 5.05 -7.60
CA HIS A 92 2.40 4.74 -8.16
C HIS A 92 1.99 5.60 -9.36
N GLY A 93 2.68 6.72 -9.57
CA GLY A 93 2.41 7.72 -10.59
C GLY A 93 1.48 8.84 -10.10
N ASP A 94 1.65 10.03 -10.68
CA ASP A 94 0.91 11.25 -10.31
C ASP A 94 -0.60 11.17 -10.51
N SER A 95 -1.08 10.20 -11.29
CA SER A 95 -2.51 9.98 -11.57
C SER A 95 -3.16 8.94 -10.66
N MET A 96 -2.53 8.59 -9.53
CA MET A 96 -3.10 7.65 -8.57
C MET A 96 -4.45 8.19 -8.05
N PRO A 97 -5.51 7.36 -8.00
CA PRO A 97 -6.79 7.76 -7.42
C PRO A 97 -6.62 8.37 -6.02
N GLY A 98 -7.37 9.44 -5.75
CA GLY A 98 -7.31 10.19 -4.48
C GLY A 98 -6.13 11.16 -4.33
N LEU A 99 -4.96 10.87 -4.91
CA LEU A 99 -3.70 11.59 -4.65
C LEU A 99 -3.81 13.11 -4.81
N ALA A 100 -4.30 13.60 -5.95
CA ALA A 100 -4.43 15.04 -6.20
C ALA A 100 -5.36 15.75 -5.20
N ALA A 101 -6.43 15.06 -4.75
CA ALA A 101 -7.33 15.61 -3.75
C ALA A 101 -6.70 15.64 -2.35
N LEU A 102 -5.84 14.66 -2.02
CA LEU A 102 -5.08 14.65 -0.77
C LEU A 102 -4.03 15.77 -0.74
N GLU A 103 -3.31 15.98 -1.86
CA GLU A 103 -2.35 17.08 -2.00
C GLU A 103 -3.01 18.45 -1.86
N GLU A 104 -4.16 18.69 -2.51
CA GLU A 104 -4.93 19.94 -2.37
C GLU A 104 -5.61 20.06 -0.99
N GLY A 105 -5.95 18.92 -0.39
CA GLY A 105 -6.69 18.79 0.85
C GLY A 105 -5.86 18.85 2.13
N TYR A 106 -4.53 18.80 2.03
CA TYR A 106 -3.65 18.40 3.13
C TYR A 106 -3.85 19.19 4.44
N GLU A 107 -4.11 20.50 4.38
CA GLU A 107 -4.31 21.35 5.57
C GLU A 107 -5.52 20.94 6.43
N ARG A 108 -6.42 20.15 5.84
CA ARG A 108 -7.67 19.66 6.44
C ARG A 108 -7.61 18.19 6.84
N ILE A 109 -6.45 17.55 6.69
CA ILE A 109 -6.18 16.17 7.07
C ILE A 109 -5.16 16.19 8.21
N ASP A 110 -5.55 15.67 9.37
CA ASP A 110 -4.61 15.41 10.45
C ASP A 110 -3.92 14.08 10.20
N VAL A 111 -2.58 14.10 10.09
CA VAL A 111 -1.76 12.91 9.87
C VAL A 111 -0.93 12.65 11.12
N ARG A 112 -1.20 11.51 11.78
CA ARG A 112 -0.56 11.13 13.04
C ARG A 112 0.25 9.86 12.89
N TYR A 113 1.53 9.95 13.23
CA TYR A 113 2.41 8.80 13.40
C TYR A 113 2.20 8.16 14.78
N ASN A 114 2.13 6.84 14.82
CA ASN A 114 2.25 6.04 16.03
C ASN A 114 3.27 4.90 15.83
N GLU A 115 4.14 4.72 16.82
CA GLU A 115 5.13 3.63 16.78
C GLU A 115 4.49 2.30 17.21
N ARG A 116 4.89 1.20 16.54
CA ARG A 116 4.51 -0.17 16.91
C ARG A 116 5.74 -1.02 17.18
N THR A 117 5.60 -2.10 17.94
CA THR A 117 6.71 -3.02 18.21
C THR A 117 7.23 -3.70 16.94
N ASP A 118 6.34 -4.00 15.99
CA ASP A 118 6.55 -4.70 14.72
C ASP A 118 6.66 -3.76 13.50
N GLY A 119 6.56 -2.44 13.69
CA GLY A 119 6.51 -1.48 12.59
C GLY A 119 6.03 -0.10 13.02
N ALA A 120 5.12 0.50 12.24
CA ALA A 120 4.50 1.78 12.56
C ALA A 120 3.10 1.94 11.93
N THR A 121 2.37 2.93 12.42
CA THR A 121 1.02 3.31 11.96
C THR A 121 1.00 4.78 11.57
N LEU A 122 0.32 5.11 10.48
CA LEU A 122 -0.20 6.44 10.17
C LEU A 122 -1.72 6.45 10.30
N THR A 123 -2.25 7.42 11.04
CA THR A 123 -3.69 7.70 11.10
C THR A 123 -3.98 9.00 10.38
N TYR A 124 -4.93 8.95 9.46
CA TYR A 124 -5.43 10.09 8.68
C TYR A 124 -6.83 10.42 9.18
N THR A 125 -7.07 11.66 9.59
CA THR A 125 -8.39 12.08 10.11
C THR A 125 -8.83 13.41 9.49
N THR A 126 -10.08 13.46 9.03
CA THR A 126 -10.70 14.67 8.49
C THR A 126 -12.21 14.65 8.70
N ASP A 127 -12.83 15.82 8.77
CA ASP A 127 -14.29 15.98 8.85
C ASP A 127 -14.92 16.21 7.45
N GLU A 128 -14.11 16.28 6.39
CA GLU A 128 -14.58 16.54 5.03
C GLU A 128 -14.88 15.24 4.26
N PRO A 129 -16.15 14.96 3.90
CA PRO A 129 -16.51 13.71 3.21
C PRO A 129 -15.73 13.46 1.93
N ALA A 130 -15.45 14.50 1.14
CA ALA A 130 -14.70 14.37 -0.10
C ALA A 130 -13.23 13.92 0.12
N LEU A 131 -12.62 14.30 1.25
CA LEU A 131 -11.26 13.88 1.59
C LEU A 131 -11.24 12.47 2.21
N ILE A 132 -12.32 12.07 2.88
CA ILE A 132 -12.52 10.67 3.31
C ILE A 132 -12.61 9.77 2.09
N ASP A 133 -13.45 10.11 1.11
CA ASP A 133 -13.58 9.36 -0.14
C ASP A 133 -12.23 9.29 -0.87
N ALA A 134 -11.48 10.39 -0.94
CA ALA A 134 -10.14 10.42 -1.54
C ALA A 134 -9.14 9.51 -0.82
N LEU A 135 -9.15 9.46 0.52
CA LEU A 135 -8.30 8.53 1.28
C LEU A 135 -8.66 7.07 0.96
N HIS A 136 -9.95 6.76 0.82
CA HIS A 136 -10.42 5.41 0.52
C HIS A 136 -10.03 4.99 -0.91
N ASP A 137 -10.19 5.87 -1.89
CA ASP A 137 -9.74 5.65 -3.26
C ASP A 137 -8.21 5.44 -3.33
N TRP A 138 -7.46 6.25 -2.59
CA TRP A 138 -6.00 6.14 -2.52
C TRP A 138 -5.55 4.82 -1.86
N PHE A 139 -6.21 4.40 -0.79
CA PHE A 139 -5.96 3.10 -0.13
C PHE A 139 -6.29 1.93 -1.05
N ALA A 140 -7.43 1.96 -1.74
CA ALA A 140 -7.82 0.91 -2.69
C ALA A 140 -6.83 0.80 -3.85
N ALA A 141 -6.33 1.94 -4.35
CA ALA A 141 -5.31 1.95 -5.40
C ALA A 141 -3.98 1.34 -4.91
N GLN A 142 -3.55 1.65 -3.69
CA GLN A 142 -2.33 1.07 -3.12
C GLN A 142 -2.47 -0.44 -2.90
N LEU A 143 -3.61 -0.91 -2.38
CA LEU A 143 -3.90 -2.35 -2.26
C LEU A 143 -3.77 -3.08 -3.59
N SER A 144 -4.32 -2.51 -4.67
CA SER A 144 -4.18 -3.08 -6.01
C SER A 144 -2.72 -3.08 -6.49
N ASP A 145 -1.97 -2.01 -6.22
CA ASP A 145 -0.62 -1.79 -6.74
C ASP A 145 0.43 -2.63 -6.04
N HIS A 146 0.28 -2.88 -4.74
CA HIS A 146 1.22 -3.68 -3.94
C HIS A 146 0.91 -5.18 -3.99
N GLY A 147 -0.30 -5.58 -4.38
CA GLY A 147 -0.66 -7.00 -4.53
C GLY A 147 -0.46 -7.77 -3.22
N ASP A 148 0.30 -8.87 -3.27
CA ASP A 148 0.55 -9.73 -2.10
C ASP A 148 1.29 -9.02 -0.94
N HIS A 149 1.86 -7.83 -1.16
CA HIS A 149 2.55 -7.04 -0.14
C HIS A 149 1.61 -6.07 0.60
N ALA A 150 0.33 -6.06 0.26
CA ALA A 150 -0.67 -5.26 0.94
C ALA A 150 -2.02 -5.96 1.09
N GLU A 151 -2.70 -5.69 2.21
CA GLU A 151 -4.04 -6.22 2.46
C GLU A 151 -4.93 -5.19 3.18
N SER A 152 -6.24 -5.36 3.06
CA SER A 152 -7.18 -4.52 3.81
C SER A 152 -7.10 -4.86 5.30
N GLY A 153 -6.85 -3.88 6.15
CA GLY A 153 -6.84 -4.11 7.59
C GLY A 153 -8.24 -4.51 8.10
N HIS A 154 -8.27 -5.42 9.08
CA HIS A 154 -9.47 -6.05 9.63
C HIS A 154 -9.93 -5.39 10.94
#